data_AF-A0A3C1WRJ9-F1
#
_entry.id   AF-A0A3C1WRJ9-F1
#
_cell.length_a   1.000
_cell.length_b   1.000
_cell.length_c   1.000
_cell.angle_alpha   90.00
_cell.angle_beta   90.00
_cell.angle_gamma   90.00
#
_symmetry.space_group_name_H-M   'P 1'
#
loop_
_entity.id
_entity.type
_entity.pdbx_description
1 polymer ?
#
loop_
_entity_poly.entity_id
_entity_poly.type
_entity_poly.pdbx_seq_one_letter_code
_entity_poly.pdbx_strand_id
1 'polypeptide(L)'
;MMRFTEDFLIGIPEIDREHKKLFVMLEQADEQVMAGADIRTTGMQLLKGLQDYASTHFAHEEAYMESIDDPELPRQRKAHRAFVDRIENTNFVGMTDDTMREAVKDLLYYLSQWLMHHILGSDTLIGRIKSPFAFTDEYRTGIELIDNEHKKLFDIMGRVNALIHNEDLYDRFDEILNLIDELKDYTVFHFSDEEKLMEENGYPALEAQKKAHRGFVEKLEEINLDDVDENQEAYLSDLLEYLLHWLTGHILGMDKKIGEFLAKA
;
A
#
# COMPACT_ATOMS: atom_id res chain seq x y z
N MET A 1 -14.23 -24.75 -13.21
CA MET A 1 -13.95 -23.39 -12.69
C MET A 1 -14.34 -23.24 -11.22
N MET A 2 -13.74 -22.30 -10.49
CA MET A 2 -14.21 -21.84 -9.17
C MET A 2 -15.50 -21.00 -9.33
N ARG A 3 -16.44 -21.09 -8.37
CA ARG A 3 -17.69 -20.32 -8.37
C ARG A 3 -17.61 -19.16 -7.37
N PHE A 4 -18.32 -18.08 -7.66
CA PHE A 4 -18.44 -16.94 -6.74
C PHE A 4 -19.14 -17.37 -5.44
N THR A 5 -18.51 -17.12 -4.30
CA THR A 5 -19.06 -17.29 -2.94
C THR A 5 -19.09 -15.95 -2.21
N GLU A 6 -19.73 -15.90 -1.05
CA GLU A 6 -19.78 -14.68 -0.22
C GLU A 6 -18.39 -14.23 0.26
N ASP A 7 -17.39 -15.11 0.27
CA ASP A 7 -16.02 -14.81 0.69
C ASP A 7 -15.29 -13.82 -0.24
N PHE A 8 -15.82 -13.60 -1.44
CA PHE A 8 -15.30 -12.62 -2.42
C PHE A 8 -15.98 -11.25 -2.32
N LEU A 9 -16.90 -11.08 -1.36
CA LEU A 9 -17.52 -9.79 -1.08
C LEU A 9 -16.61 -8.99 -0.14
N ILE A 10 -16.24 -7.79 -0.59
CA ILE A 10 -15.42 -6.86 0.18
C ILE A 10 -16.28 -5.77 0.85
N GLY A 11 -17.57 -5.69 0.49
CA GLY A 11 -18.54 -4.79 1.09
C GLY A 11 -18.67 -3.45 0.37
N ILE A 12 -18.06 -3.33 -0.82
CA ILE A 12 -18.14 -2.14 -1.68
C ILE A 12 -19.06 -2.50 -2.85
N PRO A 13 -20.31 -2.00 -2.90
CA PRO A 13 -21.35 -2.53 -3.79
C PRO A 13 -21.00 -2.51 -5.28
N GLU A 14 -20.25 -1.50 -5.72
CA GLU A 14 -19.81 -1.39 -7.11
C GLU A 14 -18.76 -2.45 -7.46
N ILE A 15 -17.72 -2.58 -6.63
CA ILE A 15 -16.62 -3.54 -6.81
C ILE A 15 -17.14 -4.98 -6.66
N ASP A 16 -17.97 -5.25 -5.66
CA ASP A 16 -18.61 -6.57 -5.45
C ASP A 16 -19.44 -7.02 -6.67
N ARG A 17 -20.14 -6.06 -7.32
CA ARG A 17 -20.90 -6.33 -8.54
C ARG A 17 -19.97 -6.65 -9.71
N GLU A 18 -18.82 -6.01 -9.78
CA GLU A 18 -17.83 -6.25 -10.84
C GLU A 18 -17.11 -7.58 -10.66
N HIS A 19 -16.69 -7.93 -9.44
CA HIS A 19 -16.17 -9.27 -9.13
C HIS A 19 -17.14 -10.34 -9.63
N LYS A 20 -18.44 -10.23 -9.32
CA LYS A 20 -19.46 -11.17 -9.82
C LYS A 20 -19.48 -11.27 -11.35
N LYS A 21 -19.32 -10.17 -12.07
CA LYS A 21 -19.26 -10.18 -13.55
C LYS A 21 -18.05 -10.97 -14.06
N LEU A 22 -16.87 -10.80 -13.44
CA LEU A 22 -15.68 -11.56 -13.80
C LEU A 22 -15.91 -13.06 -13.64
N PHE A 23 -16.42 -13.49 -12.49
CA PHE A 23 -16.71 -14.91 -12.25
C PHE A 23 -17.70 -15.49 -13.26
N VAL A 24 -18.77 -14.77 -13.58
CA VAL A 24 -19.74 -15.20 -14.61
C VAL A 24 -19.08 -15.35 -15.97
N MET A 25 -18.20 -14.41 -16.36
CA MET A 25 -17.47 -14.48 -17.62
C MET A 25 -16.54 -15.70 -17.68
N LEU A 26 -15.82 -15.97 -16.58
CA LEU A 26 -14.93 -17.13 -16.48
C LEU A 26 -15.72 -18.44 -16.52
N GLU A 27 -16.80 -18.56 -15.75
CA GLU A 27 -17.67 -19.76 -15.73
C GLU A 27 -18.24 -20.02 -17.13
N GLN A 28 -18.74 -19.00 -17.82
CA GLN A 28 -19.24 -19.12 -19.19
C GLN A 28 -18.18 -19.61 -20.17
N ALA A 29 -16.95 -19.09 -20.11
CA ALA A 29 -15.87 -19.52 -20.97
C ALA A 29 -15.45 -20.98 -20.69
N ASP A 30 -15.37 -21.38 -19.42
CA ASP A 30 -15.07 -22.78 -19.04
C ASP A 30 -16.14 -23.74 -19.56
N GLU A 31 -17.42 -23.40 -19.38
CA GLU A 31 -18.54 -24.20 -19.87
C GLU A 31 -18.52 -24.34 -21.40
N GLN A 32 -18.27 -23.25 -22.13
CA GLN A 32 -18.14 -23.27 -23.59
C GLN A 32 -16.99 -24.17 -24.07
N VAL A 33 -15.83 -24.09 -23.41
CA VAL A 33 -14.68 -24.95 -23.71
C VAL A 33 -15.02 -26.43 -23.48
N MET A 34 -15.67 -26.75 -22.37
CA MET A 34 -16.06 -28.13 -22.00
C MET A 34 -17.16 -28.69 -22.90
N ALA A 35 -18.11 -27.86 -23.34
CA ALA A 35 -19.18 -28.23 -24.26
C ALA A 35 -18.70 -28.42 -25.71
N GLY A 36 -17.42 -28.17 -26.00
CA GLY A 36 -16.87 -28.28 -27.35
C GLY A 36 -17.34 -27.16 -28.28
N ALA A 37 -17.64 -25.98 -27.75
CA ALA A 37 -17.99 -24.81 -28.55
C ALA A 37 -16.83 -24.38 -29.47
N ASP A 38 -17.13 -23.49 -30.42
CA ASP A 38 -16.12 -22.89 -31.29
C ASP A 38 -15.09 -22.13 -30.44
N ILE A 39 -13.87 -22.66 -30.44
CA ILE A 39 -12.81 -22.15 -29.58
C ILE A 39 -12.35 -20.77 -30.01
N ARG A 40 -12.46 -20.43 -31.30
CA ARG A 40 -12.08 -19.11 -31.82
C ARG A 40 -12.99 -18.04 -31.26
N THR A 41 -14.30 -18.25 -31.38
CA THR A 41 -15.28 -17.35 -30.78
C THR A 41 -15.12 -17.26 -29.27
N THR A 42 -15.00 -18.41 -28.59
CA THR A 42 -14.86 -18.47 -27.12
C THR A 42 -13.63 -17.70 -26.63
N GLY A 43 -12.45 -17.97 -27.20
CA GLY A 43 -11.20 -17.33 -26.81
C GLY A 43 -11.19 -15.83 -27.08
N MET A 44 -11.69 -15.40 -28.25
CA MET A 44 -11.73 -13.97 -28.60
C MET A 44 -12.73 -13.20 -27.72
N GLN A 45 -13.88 -13.80 -27.39
CA GLN A 45 -14.86 -13.21 -26.47
C GLN A 45 -14.30 -13.09 -25.05
N LEU A 46 -13.65 -14.13 -24.54
CA LEU A 46 -12.99 -14.11 -23.24
C LEU A 46 -11.92 -13.02 -23.20
N LEU A 47 -11.02 -12.97 -24.19
CA LEU A 47 -9.94 -11.98 -24.23
C LEU A 47 -10.48 -10.55 -24.25
N LYS A 48 -11.49 -10.29 -25.09
CA LYS A 48 -12.15 -8.97 -25.15
C LYS A 48 -12.84 -8.62 -23.82
N GLY A 49 -13.54 -9.58 -23.23
CA GLY A 49 -14.21 -9.38 -21.95
C GLY A 49 -13.23 -9.05 -20.82
N LEU A 50 -12.06 -9.70 -20.78
CA LEU A 50 -11.02 -9.41 -19.79
C LEU A 50 -10.40 -8.02 -19.97
N GLN A 51 -10.19 -7.58 -21.21
CA GLN A 51 -9.72 -6.22 -21.51
C GLN A 51 -10.72 -5.17 -21.03
N ASP A 52 -12.00 -5.36 -21.35
CA ASP A 52 -13.06 -4.44 -20.95
C ASP A 52 -13.23 -4.42 -19.42
N TYR A 53 -13.18 -5.59 -18.79
CA TYR A 53 -13.20 -5.74 -17.33
C TYR A 53 -12.04 -4.99 -16.69
N ALA A 54 -10.80 -5.29 -17.06
CA ALA A 54 -9.60 -4.70 -16.48
C ALA A 54 -9.61 -3.17 -16.58
N SER A 55 -10.00 -2.63 -17.75
CA SER A 55 -10.04 -1.17 -17.96
C SER A 55 -11.06 -0.45 -17.07
N THR A 56 -12.17 -1.10 -16.73
CA THR A 56 -13.26 -0.47 -15.95
C THR A 56 -13.09 -0.73 -14.46
N HIS A 57 -12.91 -2.00 -14.10
CA HIS A 57 -12.90 -2.45 -12.72
C HIS A 57 -11.68 -1.92 -11.95
N PHE A 58 -10.48 -2.03 -12.53
CA PHE A 58 -9.27 -1.53 -11.87
C PHE A 58 -9.33 -0.01 -11.67
N ALA A 59 -9.90 0.72 -12.62
CA ALA A 59 -10.11 2.16 -12.47
C ALA A 59 -11.06 2.50 -11.31
N HIS A 60 -12.16 1.75 -11.16
CA HIS A 60 -13.10 1.94 -10.04
C HIS A 60 -12.49 1.56 -8.69
N GLU A 61 -11.79 0.42 -8.63
CA GLU A 61 -11.14 -0.06 -7.41
C GLU A 61 -10.02 0.88 -6.95
N GLU A 62 -9.13 1.27 -7.87
CA GLU A 62 -8.04 2.20 -7.54
C GLU A 62 -8.58 3.57 -7.12
N ALA A 63 -9.62 4.09 -7.78
CA ALA A 63 -10.24 5.34 -7.37
C ALA A 63 -10.89 5.25 -5.97
N TYR A 64 -11.47 4.10 -5.63
CA TYR A 64 -11.98 3.86 -4.29
C TYR A 64 -10.84 3.83 -3.26
N MET A 65 -9.77 3.07 -3.53
CA MET A 65 -8.60 2.98 -2.66
C MET A 65 -7.93 4.35 -2.48
N GLU A 66 -7.80 5.16 -3.53
CA GLU A 66 -7.36 6.56 -3.44
C GLU A 66 -8.27 7.38 -2.52
N SER A 67 -9.59 7.22 -2.61
CA SER A 67 -10.54 8.02 -1.82
C SER A 67 -10.49 7.76 -0.31
N ILE A 68 -9.90 6.63 0.10
CA ILE A 68 -9.73 6.24 1.50
C ILE A 68 -8.26 6.23 1.95
N ASP A 69 -7.35 6.75 1.11
CA ASP A 69 -5.91 6.74 1.33
C ASP A 69 -5.39 5.33 1.69
N ASP A 70 -5.83 4.31 0.94
CA ASP A 70 -5.48 2.91 1.23
C ASP A 70 -3.97 2.66 1.02
N PRO A 71 -3.24 2.20 2.04
CA PRO A 71 -1.79 1.98 1.96
C PRO A 71 -1.38 0.90 0.95
N GLU A 72 -2.29 -0.01 0.61
CA GLU A 72 -2.00 -1.11 -0.31
C GLU A 72 -2.15 -0.70 -1.78
N LEU A 73 -2.61 0.52 -2.07
CA LEU A 73 -2.84 1.00 -3.44
C LEU A 73 -1.62 0.82 -4.37
N PRO A 74 -0.36 1.10 -3.96
CA PRO A 74 0.80 0.85 -4.83
C PRO A 74 0.95 -0.63 -5.19
N ARG A 75 0.78 -1.53 -4.22
CA ARG A 75 0.85 -2.98 -4.45
C ARG A 75 -0.30 -3.45 -5.33
N GLN A 76 -1.49 -2.91 -5.14
CA GLN A 76 -2.68 -3.19 -5.96
C GLN A 76 -2.44 -2.81 -7.43
N ARG A 77 -1.93 -1.60 -7.68
CA ARG A 77 -1.57 -1.12 -9.02
C ARG A 77 -0.56 -2.02 -9.73
N LYS A 78 0.46 -2.48 -9.00
CA LYS A 78 1.44 -3.44 -9.54
C LYS A 78 0.78 -4.76 -9.97
N ALA A 79 -0.11 -5.30 -9.14
CA ALA A 79 -0.84 -6.52 -9.47
C ALA A 79 -1.77 -6.33 -10.69
N HIS A 80 -2.46 -5.18 -10.78
CA HIS A 80 -3.29 -4.81 -11.93
C HIS A 80 -2.48 -4.65 -13.21
N ARG A 81 -1.33 -3.97 -13.15
CA ARG A 81 -0.44 -3.79 -14.30
C ARG A 81 0.04 -5.14 -14.83
N ALA A 82 0.49 -6.04 -13.94
CA ALA A 82 0.91 -7.38 -14.32
C ALA A 82 -0.22 -8.20 -14.97
N PHE A 83 -1.46 -8.03 -14.50
CA PHE A 83 -2.63 -8.64 -15.13
C PHE A 83 -2.86 -8.08 -16.54
N VAL A 84 -2.88 -6.75 -16.69
CA VAL A 84 -3.07 -6.07 -17.98
C VAL A 84 -1.98 -6.52 -18.97
N ASP A 85 -0.71 -6.52 -18.57
CA ASP A 85 0.40 -6.96 -19.39
C ASP A 85 0.23 -8.42 -19.85
N ARG A 86 -0.23 -9.31 -18.97
CA ARG A 86 -0.51 -10.71 -19.33
C ARG A 86 -1.63 -10.81 -20.37
N ILE A 87 -2.70 -10.03 -20.22
CA ILE A 87 -3.82 -10.03 -21.16
C ILE A 87 -3.42 -9.42 -22.51
N GLU A 88 -2.70 -8.31 -22.52
CA GLU A 88 -2.22 -7.65 -23.75
C GLU A 88 -1.26 -8.51 -24.55
N ASN A 89 -0.41 -9.30 -23.86
CA ASN A 89 0.52 -10.23 -24.51
C ASN A 89 -0.13 -11.57 -24.92
N THR A 90 -1.41 -11.78 -24.61
CA THR A 90 -2.13 -12.97 -25.05
C THR A 90 -2.62 -12.80 -26.49
N ASN A 91 -2.12 -13.64 -27.40
CA ASN A 91 -2.47 -13.58 -28.83
C ASN A 91 -2.89 -14.95 -29.36
N PHE A 92 -4.09 -15.04 -29.93
CA PHE A 92 -4.62 -16.26 -30.55
C PHE A 92 -4.51 -16.28 -32.09
N VAL A 93 -4.05 -15.19 -32.70
CA VAL A 93 -3.99 -15.05 -34.15
C VAL A 93 -3.02 -16.08 -34.75
N GLY A 94 -3.45 -16.77 -35.80
CA GLY A 94 -2.65 -17.77 -36.51
C GLY A 94 -2.60 -19.15 -35.85
N MET A 95 -3.24 -19.34 -34.69
CA MET A 95 -3.33 -20.65 -34.04
C MET A 95 -4.30 -21.60 -34.74
N THR A 96 -4.01 -22.90 -34.69
CA THR A 96 -4.98 -23.95 -35.02
C THR A 96 -6.00 -24.07 -33.89
N ASP A 97 -7.13 -24.76 -34.13
CA ASP A 97 -8.15 -24.93 -33.09
C ASP A 97 -7.60 -25.69 -31.88
N ASP A 98 -6.75 -26.69 -32.10
CA ASP A 98 -6.13 -27.47 -31.02
C ASP A 98 -5.17 -26.62 -30.19
N THR A 99 -4.27 -25.84 -30.82
CA THR A 99 -3.33 -24.99 -30.06
C THR A 99 -4.03 -23.84 -29.36
N MET A 100 -5.08 -23.28 -29.98
CA MET A 100 -5.91 -22.26 -29.34
C MET A 100 -6.66 -22.81 -28.13
N ARG A 101 -7.17 -24.05 -28.20
CA ARG A 101 -7.85 -24.69 -27.08
C ARG A 101 -6.95 -24.85 -25.87
N GLU A 102 -5.69 -25.24 -26.07
CA GLU A 102 -4.71 -25.31 -24.99
C GLU A 102 -4.34 -23.92 -24.46
N ALA A 103 -4.19 -22.92 -25.32
CA ALA A 103 -3.93 -21.55 -24.89
C ALA A 103 -5.09 -20.94 -24.08
N VAL A 104 -6.35 -21.21 -24.45
CA VAL A 104 -7.52 -20.77 -23.69
C VAL A 104 -7.58 -21.46 -22.32
N LYS A 105 -7.27 -22.76 -22.24
CA LYS A 105 -7.19 -23.47 -20.95
C LYS A 105 -6.08 -22.92 -20.06
N ASP A 106 -4.91 -22.63 -20.61
CA ASP A 106 -3.79 -21.98 -19.89
C ASP A 106 -4.22 -20.62 -19.34
N LEU A 107 -4.90 -19.82 -20.16
CA LEU A 107 -5.43 -18.53 -19.73
C LEU A 107 -6.46 -18.68 -18.60
N LEU A 108 -7.42 -19.61 -18.72
CA LEU A 108 -8.41 -19.87 -17.65
C LEU A 108 -7.75 -20.35 -16.35
N TYR A 109 -6.70 -21.17 -16.46
CA TYR A 109 -5.92 -21.61 -15.31
C TYR A 109 -5.23 -20.42 -14.63
N TYR A 110 -4.51 -19.59 -15.40
CA TYR A 110 -3.91 -18.36 -14.90
C TYR A 110 -4.93 -17.47 -14.19
N LEU A 111 -6.09 -17.23 -14.81
CA LEU A 111 -7.15 -16.38 -14.27
C LEU A 111 -7.68 -16.92 -12.94
N SER A 112 -7.84 -18.24 -12.81
CA SER A 112 -8.26 -18.86 -11.55
C SER A 112 -7.25 -18.65 -10.41
N GLN A 113 -5.95 -18.70 -10.73
CA GLN A 113 -4.89 -18.49 -9.75
C GLN A 113 -4.78 -17.01 -9.37
N TRP A 114 -4.79 -16.12 -10.37
CA TRP A 114 -4.74 -14.68 -10.15
C TRP A 114 -5.91 -14.23 -9.29
N LEU A 115 -7.14 -14.64 -9.63
CA LEU A 115 -8.34 -14.26 -8.92
C LEU A 115 -8.33 -14.69 -7.44
N MET A 116 -7.85 -15.91 -7.16
CA MET A 116 -7.76 -16.42 -5.79
C MET A 116 -6.76 -15.62 -4.96
N HIS A 117 -5.61 -15.27 -5.53
CA HIS A 117 -4.59 -14.51 -4.80
C HIS A 117 -4.94 -13.02 -4.69
N HIS A 118 -5.54 -12.45 -5.73
CA HIS A 118 -5.85 -11.04 -5.81
C HIS A 118 -7.09 -10.71 -4.97
N ILE A 119 -8.25 -11.32 -5.23
CA ILE A 119 -9.46 -10.95 -4.51
C ILE A 119 -9.37 -11.35 -3.03
N LEU A 120 -8.99 -12.59 -2.72
CA LEU A 120 -8.93 -13.04 -1.32
C LEU A 120 -7.69 -12.52 -0.59
N GLY A 121 -6.57 -12.34 -1.28
CA GLY A 121 -5.31 -11.92 -0.66
C GLY A 121 -5.04 -10.42 -0.69
N SER A 122 -5.77 -9.66 -1.52
CA SER A 122 -5.58 -8.23 -1.74
C SER A 122 -6.89 -7.47 -1.50
N ASP A 123 -7.92 -7.71 -2.31
CA ASP A 123 -9.10 -6.83 -2.35
C ASP A 123 -9.92 -6.91 -1.06
N THR A 124 -9.98 -8.10 -0.41
CA THR A 124 -10.63 -8.23 0.89
C THR A 124 -9.92 -7.47 2.02
N LEU A 125 -8.70 -7.00 1.80
CA LEU A 125 -7.93 -6.19 2.76
C LEU A 125 -8.15 -4.67 2.56
N ILE A 126 -8.80 -4.26 1.46
CA ILE A 126 -9.10 -2.86 1.18
C ILE A 126 -9.88 -2.23 2.34
N GLY A 127 -9.39 -1.11 2.85
CA GLY A 127 -9.93 -0.37 3.98
C GLY A 127 -9.84 -1.09 5.32
N ARG A 128 -9.20 -2.27 5.37
CA ARG A 128 -8.99 -3.04 6.61
C ARG A 128 -7.59 -2.88 7.17
N ILE A 129 -6.60 -2.66 6.30
CA ILE A 129 -5.24 -2.32 6.72
C ILE A 129 -5.20 -0.82 6.95
N LYS A 130 -5.08 -0.42 8.22
CA LYS A 130 -4.68 0.95 8.53
C LYS A 130 -3.23 1.09 8.14
N SER A 131 -2.89 2.12 7.35
CA SER A 131 -1.50 2.42 7.04
C SER A 131 -0.69 2.42 8.33
N PRO A 132 0.42 1.66 8.41
CA PRO A 132 1.28 1.72 9.59
C PRO A 132 1.85 3.13 9.76
N PHE A 133 1.82 3.95 8.71
CA PHE A 133 2.21 5.35 8.69
C PHE A 133 1.03 6.32 8.92
N ALA A 134 -0.14 5.86 9.40
CA ALA A 134 -1.25 6.75 9.74
C ALA A 134 -1.24 7.13 11.23
N PHE A 135 -1.40 8.42 11.51
CA PHE A 135 -1.68 8.90 12.86
C PHE A 135 -3.11 8.53 13.26
N THR A 136 -3.26 7.62 14.23
CA THR A 136 -4.57 7.23 14.79
C THR A 136 -4.79 7.84 16.18
N ASP A 137 -6.02 7.70 16.71
CA ASP A 137 -6.38 8.18 18.05
C ASP A 137 -5.52 7.57 19.17
N GLU A 138 -4.85 6.44 18.93
CA GLU A 138 -3.96 5.82 19.91
C GLU A 138 -2.71 6.67 20.21
N TYR A 139 -2.27 7.48 19.24
CA TYR A 139 -1.09 8.33 19.32
C TYR A 139 -1.40 9.74 19.84
N ARG A 140 -2.66 10.06 20.14
CA ARG A 140 -3.02 11.37 20.71
C ARG A 140 -2.43 11.54 22.10
N THR A 141 -1.70 12.63 22.25
CA THR A 141 -1.18 13.13 23.53
C THR A 141 -2.22 14.00 24.24
N GLY A 142 -3.17 14.59 23.49
CA GLY A 142 -4.11 15.59 24.01
C GLY A 142 -3.56 17.02 23.97
N ILE A 143 -2.35 17.20 23.44
CA ILE A 143 -1.73 18.51 23.21
C ILE A 143 -1.83 18.80 21.71
N GLU A 144 -2.66 19.76 21.32
CA GLU A 144 -2.96 20.02 19.90
C GLU A 144 -1.73 20.32 19.04
N LEU A 145 -0.77 21.08 19.58
CA LEU A 145 0.50 21.39 18.92
C LEU A 145 1.26 20.10 18.55
N ILE A 146 1.51 19.26 19.56
CA ILE A 146 2.26 18.00 19.43
C ILE A 146 1.51 17.00 18.54
N ASP A 147 0.19 16.86 18.71
CA ASP A 147 -0.61 15.96 17.88
C ASP A 147 -0.60 16.37 16.40
N ASN A 148 -0.50 17.66 16.09
CA ASN A 148 -0.40 18.13 14.70
C ASN A 148 1.00 17.91 14.13
N GLU A 149 2.05 18.03 14.94
CA GLU A 149 3.42 17.71 14.52
C GLU A 149 3.60 16.21 14.29
N HIS A 150 3.07 15.35 15.16
CA HIS A 150 3.06 13.90 14.95
C HIS A 150 2.39 13.53 13.63
N LYS A 151 1.20 14.09 13.32
CA LYS A 151 0.54 13.84 12.03
C LYS A 151 1.45 14.16 10.85
N LYS A 152 2.22 15.25 10.93
CA LYS A 152 3.14 15.62 9.86
C LYS A 152 4.34 14.66 9.77
N LEU A 153 4.87 14.16 10.88
CA LEU A 153 5.89 13.11 10.87
C LEU A 153 5.37 11.82 10.21
N PHE A 154 4.18 11.36 10.59
CA PHE A 154 3.50 10.21 9.96
C PHE A 154 3.28 10.41 8.45
N ASP A 155 2.84 11.60 8.03
CA ASP A 155 2.68 11.98 6.62
C ASP A 155 4.01 11.89 5.83
N ILE A 156 5.10 12.47 6.36
CA ILE A 156 6.41 12.41 5.72
C ILE A 156 6.84 10.94 5.53
N MET A 157 6.70 10.11 6.56
CA MET A 157 7.06 8.69 6.48
C MET A 157 6.19 7.91 5.49
N GLY A 158 4.89 8.21 5.43
CA GLY A 158 3.99 7.63 4.43
C GLY A 158 4.39 7.99 3.00
N ARG A 159 4.80 9.25 2.76
CA ARG A 159 5.32 9.71 1.47
C ARG A 159 6.63 9.01 1.10
N VAL A 160 7.55 8.82 2.05
CA VAL A 160 8.79 8.05 1.83
C VAL A 160 8.45 6.60 1.46
N ASN A 161 7.50 5.96 2.16
CA ASN A 161 7.08 4.60 1.86
C ASN A 161 6.50 4.45 0.44
N ALA A 162 5.61 5.37 0.05
CA ALA A 162 5.11 5.41 -1.32
C ALA A 162 6.25 5.65 -2.33
N LEU A 163 7.22 6.50 -1.95
CA LEU A 163 8.43 6.75 -2.73
C LEU A 163 9.45 5.60 -2.75
N ILE A 164 9.25 4.53 -2.00
CA ILE A 164 10.07 3.31 -2.12
C ILE A 164 9.38 2.32 -3.07
N HIS A 165 8.04 2.26 -3.07
CA HIS A 165 7.28 1.21 -3.76
C HIS A 165 6.67 1.60 -5.14
N ASN A 166 7.05 2.73 -5.75
CA ASN A 166 6.60 3.11 -7.11
C ASN A 166 7.61 2.65 -8.17
N GLU A 167 7.25 1.67 -8.97
CA GLU A 167 8.12 1.06 -9.97
C GLU A 167 8.26 1.87 -11.27
N ASP A 168 7.46 2.94 -11.44
CA ASP A 168 7.38 3.69 -12.70
C ASP A 168 8.41 4.84 -12.82
N LEU A 169 9.12 5.16 -11.72
CA LEU A 169 10.09 6.25 -11.69
C LEU A 169 11.52 5.69 -11.79
N TYR A 170 12.19 5.97 -12.91
CA TYR A 170 13.53 5.46 -13.24
C TYR A 170 14.67 6.15 -12.44
N ASP A 171 14.36 7.24 -11.74
CA ASP A 171 15.31 8.01 -10.92
C ASP A 171 14.56 8.68 -9.74
N ARG A 172 14.55 8.02 -8.58
CA ARG A 172 13.77 8.41 -7.38
C ARG A 172 14.65 8.89 -6.24
N PHE A 173 15.96 8.76 -6.42
CA PHE A 173 16.93 8.89 -5.36
C PHE A 173 16.94 10.31 -4.80
N ASP A 174 16.93 11.32 -5.68
CA ASP A 174 16.84 12.72 -5.30
C ASP A 174 15.55 13.03 -4.54
N GLU A 175 14.42 12.44 -4.93
CA GLU A 175 13.14 12.66 -4.24
C GLU A 175 13.11 12.01 -2.85
N ILE A 176 13.65 10.80 -2.73
CA ILE A 176 13.78 10.08 -1.45
C ILE A 176 14.71 10.84 -0.51
N LEU A 177 15.85 11.32 -1.01
CA LEU A 177 16.78 12.16 -0.26
C LEU A 177 16.10 13.42 0.27
N ASN A 178 15.38 14.13 -0.59
CA ASN A 178 14.66 15.34 -0.19
C ASN A 178 13.63 15.06 0.91
N LEU A 179 12.93 13.92 0.86
CA LEU A 179 11.98 13.55 1.93
C LEU A 179 12.67 13.12 3.23
N ILE A 180 13.82 12.46 3.14
CA ILE A 180 14.60 12.10 4.33
C ILE A 180 15.17 13.35 5.00
N ASP A 181 15.63 14.32 4.22
CA ASP A 181 16.06 15.62 4.75
C ASP A 181 14.87 16.39 5.34
N GLU A 182 13.69 16.36 4.69
CA GLU A 182 12.44 16.90 5.28
C GLU A 182 12.13 16.23 6.63
N LEU A 183 12.27 14.89 6.73
CA LEU A 183 12.04 14.15 7.97
C LEU A 183 13.03 14.55 9.07
N LYS A 184 14.31 14.70 8.73
CA LYS A 184 15.37 15.11 9.67
C LYS A 184 15.08 16.50 10.24
N ASP A 185 14.87 17.48 9.36
CA ASP A 185 14.61 18.86 9.75
C ASP A 185 13.34 18.97 10.59
N TYR A 186 12.27 18.27 10.19
CA TYR A 186 11.00 18.32 10.89
C TYR A 186 11.05 17.64 12.26
N THR A 187 11.84 16.57 12.40
CA THR A 187 12.09 15.88 13.66
C THR A 187 12.79 16.81 14.67
N VAL A 188 13.83 17.53 14.23
CA VAL A 188 14.53 18.49 15.09
C VAL A 188 13.61 19.64 15.51
N PHE A 189 12.79 20.13 14.58
CA PHE A 189 11.78 21.15 14.87
C PHE A 189 10.78 20.68 15.93
N HIS A 190 10.17 19.52 15.72
CA HIS A 190 9.19 18.93 16.64
C HIS A 190 9.76 18.72 18.05
N PHE A 191 10.95 18.11 18.15
CA PHE A 191 11.60 17.90 19.45
C PHE A 191 11.92 19.22 20.16
N SER A 192 12.30 20.28 19.43
CA SER A 192 12.53 21.59 20.03
C SER A 192 11.25 22.17 20.64
N ASP A 193 10.11 22.04 19.96
CA ASP A 193 8.84 22.56 20.44
C ASP A 193 8.32 21.77 21.65
N GLU A 194 8.45 20.44 21.62
CA GLU A 194 8.11 19.57 22.76
C GLU A 194 9.02 19.83 23.97
N GLU A 195 10.32 19.97 23.75
CA GLU A 195 11.30 20.28 24.80
C GLU A 195 11.03 21.60 25.49
N LYS A 196 10.71 22.63 24.70
CA LYS A 196 10.33 23.94 25.20
C LYS A 196 9.03 23.87 25.99
N LEU A 197 8.02 23.17 25.48
CA LEU A 197 6.76 22.98 26.18
C LEU A 197 6.97 22.32 27.55
N MET A 198 7.76 21.25 27.60
CA MET A 198 8.10 20.56 28.84
C MET A 198 8.89 21.46 29.81
N GLU A 199 9.83 22.26 29.32
CA GLU A 199 10.63 23.19 30.14
C GLU A 199 9.75 24.29 30.76
N GLU A 200 8.89 24.91 29.96
CA GLU A 200 7.97 25.98 30.42
C GLU A 200 6.99 25.49 31.49
N ASN A 201 6.63 24.20 31.47
CA ASN A 201 5.71 23.59 32.41
C ASN A 201 6.39 22.80 33.54
N GLY A 202 7.72 22.79 33.60
CA GLY A 202 8.48 22.10 34.64
C GLY A 202 8.29 20.57 34.66
N TYR A 203 8.19 19.95 33.48
CA TYR A 203 7.98 18.50 33.36
C TYR A 203 9.16 17.71 33.95
N PRO A 204 8.94 16.82 34.94
CA PRO A 204 10.04 16.19 35.70
C PRO A 204 10.97 15.29 34.89
N ALA A 205 10.51 14.74 33.77
CA ALA A 205 11.26 13.78 32.95
C ALA A 205 11.92 14.40 31.70
N LEU A 206 12.02 15.73 31.63
CA LEU A 206 12.61 16.47 30.51
C LEU A 206 13.98 15.90 30.06
N GLU A 207 14.89 15.66 31.00
CA GLU A 207 16.23 15.16 30.67
C GLU A 207 16.22 13.76 30.04
N ALA A 208 15.27 12.91 30.43
CA ALA A 208 15.11 11.59 29.82
C ALA A 208 14.55 11.71 28.39
N GLN A 209 13.61 12.63 28.17
CA GLN A 209 13.07 12.93 26.83
C GLN A 209 14.18 13.44 25.90
N LYS A 210 14.90 14.49 26.31
CA LYS A 210 16.04 15.06 25.55
C LYS A 210 17.09 14.02 25.19
N LYS A 211 17.33 13.03 26.07
CA LYS A 211 18.25 11.93 25.79
C LYS A 211 17.73 11.00 24.70
N ALA A 212 16.44 10.67 24.70
CA ALA A 212 15.82 9.86 23.66
C ALA A 212 15.86 10.59 22.30
N HIS A 213 15.51 11.88 22.28
CA HIS A 213 15.56 12.73 21.10
C HIS A 213 16.95 12.78 20.47
N ARG A 214 17.99 13.06 21.28
CA ARG A 214 19.37 13.09 20.78
C ARG A 214 19.78 11.77 20.15
N GLY A 215 19.47 10.64 20.78
CA GLY A 215 19.80 9.32 20.22
C GLY A 215 19.09 9.05 18.89
N PHE A 216 17.88 9.56 18.70
CA PHE A 216 17.15 9.44 17.44
C PHE A 216 17.75 10.36 16.35
N VAL A 217 18.07 11.61 16.69
CA VAL A 217 18.72 12.54 15.75
C VAL A 217 20.10 12.02 15.33
N GLU A 218 20.92 11.53 16.27
CA GLU A 218 22.20 10.88 15.96
C GLU A 218 22.00 9.72 14.97
N LYS A 219 20.94 8.91 15.16
CA LYS A 219 20.64 7.80 14.25
C LYS A 219 20.23 8.26 12.85
N LEU A 220 19.50 9.37 12.76
CA LEU A 220 19.16 9.98 11.49
C LEU A 220 20.38 10.56 10.77
N GLU A 221 21.32 11.15 11.50
CA GLU A 221 22.57 11.68 10.95
C GLU A 221 23.49 10.57 10.40
N GLU A 222 23.43 9.36 10.97
CA GLU A 222 24.14 8.17 10.46
C GLU A 222 23.61 7.64 9.11
N ILE A 223 22.43 8.10 8.66
CA ILE A 223 21.86 7.69 7.38
C ILE A 223 22.72 8.29 6.27
N ASN A 224 23.59 7.46 5.69
CA ASN A 224 24.33 7.76 4.47
C ASN A 224 23.75 6.95 3.31
N LEU A 225 23.09 7.64 2.39
CA LEU A 225 22.53 7.03 1.19
C LEU A 225 23.50 7.02 0.01
N ASP A 226 24.58 7.80 0.06
CA ASP A 226 25.60 7.85 -1.01
C ASP A 226 26.37 6.52 -1.14
N ASP A 227 26.38 5.69 -0.09
CA ASP A 227 27.03 4.37 -0.05
C ASP A 227 26.08 3.21 -0.41
N VAL A 228 24.79 3.48 -0.68
CA VAL A 228 23.78 2.45 -0.89
C VAL A 228 23.66 2.13 -2.39
N ASP A 229 24.30 1.03 -2.81
CA ASP A 229 24.35 0.47 -4.18
C ASP A 229 23.06 -0.32 -4.54
N GLU A 230 23.13 -1.36 -5.39
CA GLU A 230 22.05 -2.26 -5.91
C GLU A 230 20.91 -2.69 -4.94
N ASN A 231 20.98 -2.44 -3.62
CA ASN A 231 19.99 -2.82 -2.58
C ASN A 231 19.27 -1.61 -1.91
N GLN A 232 19.18 -0.46 -2.56
CA GLN A 232 18.53 0.76 -2.02
C GLN A 232 17.13 0.53 -1.45
N GLU A 233 16.27 -0.22 -2.15
CA GLU A 233 14.90 -0.47 -1.72
C GLU A 233 14.82 -1.20 -0.37
N ALA A 234 15.66 -2.23 -0.19
CA ALA A 234 15.72 -2.99 1.05
C ALA A 234 16.23 -2.14 2.22
N TYR A 235 17.30 -1.37 2.01
CA TYR A 235 17.84 -0.47 3.03
C TYR A 235 16.81 0.58 3.48
N LEU A 236 16.12 1.19 2.51
CA LEU A 236 15.11 2.21 2.79
C LEU A 236 13.89 1.64 3.51
N SER A 237 13.50 0.40 3.18
CA SER A 237 12.42 -0.31 3.87
C SER A 237 12.78 -0.61 5.33
N ASP A 238 13.99 -1.15 5.58
CA ASP A 238 14.49 -1.40 6.93
C ASP A 238 14.60 -0.11 7.76
N LEU A 239 15.05 0.97 7.12
CA LEU A 239 15.12 2.30 7.73
C LEU A 239 13.72 2.79 8.13
N LEU A 240 12.74 2.71 7.24
CA LEU A 240 11.36 3.10 7.55
C LEU A 240 10.76 2.28 8.70
N GLU A 241 11.00 0.97 8.73
CA GLU A 241 10.55 0.12 9.82
C GLU A 241 11.13 0.57 11.16
N TYR A 242 12.44 0.84 11.19
CA TYR A 242 13.11 1.38 12.39
C TYR A 242 12.50 2.71 12.84
N LEU A 243 12.36 3.66 11.91
CA LEU A 243 11.81 4.99 12.20
C LEU A 243 10.41 4.88 12.76
N LEU A 244 9.58 3.99 12.19
CA LEU A 244 8.19 3.87 12.59
C LEU A 244 8.09 3.22 13.97
N HIS A 245 8.89 2.19 14.20
CA HIS A 245 8.96 1.53 15.50
C HIS A 245 9.41 2.49 16.60
N TRP A 246 10.44 3.30 16.32
CA TRP A 246 10.91 4.31 17.27
C TRP A 246 9.84 5.36 17.55
N LEU A 247 9.27 5.98 16.51
CA LEU A 247 8.27 7.06 16.66
C LEU A 247 7.05 6.58 17.44
N THR A 248 6.46 5.45 17.03
CA THR A 248 5.27 4.90 17.69
C THR A 248 5.56 4.49 19.14
N GLY A 249 6.72 3.87 19.39
CA GLY A 249 7.16 3.50 20.73
C GLY A 249 7.42 4.71 21.63
N HIS A 250 7.99 5.78 21.06
CA HIS A 250 8.28 7.03 21.74
C HIS A 250 6.99 7.75 22.15
N ILE A 251 6.06 7.96 21.21
CA ILE A 251 4.77 8.59 21.46
C ILE A 251 4.02 7.86 22.57
N LEU A 252 3.86 6.54 22.43
CA LEU A 252 3.10 5.72 23.38
C LEU A 252 3.79 5.63 24.75
N GLY A 253 5.13 5.59 24.78
CA GLY A 253 5.92 5.37 25.99
C GLY A 253 6.32 6.64 26.74
N MET A 254 6.37 7.78 26.07
CA MET A 254 6.96 9.02 26.57
C MET A 254 6.02 10.21 26.38
N ASP A 255 5.67 10.57 25.15
CA ASP A 255 5.02 11.86 24.82
C ASP A 255 3.61 11.95 25.40
N LYS A 256 2.87 10.83 25.40
CA LYS A 256 1.55 10.77 26.05
C LYS A 256 1.60 11.13 27.53
N LYS A 257 2.71 10.85 28.23
CA LYS A 257 2.87 11.20 29.65
C LYS A 257 2.99 12.71 29.87
N ILE A 258 3.45 13.46 28.87
CA ILE A 258 3.48 14.93 28.90
C ILE A 258 2.04 15.44 28.94
N GLY A 259 1.18 14.95 28.03
CA GLY A 259 -0.24 15.27 28.02
C GLY A 259 -0.94 14.92 29.33
N GLU A 260 -0.67 13.73 29.88
CA GLU A 260 -1.20 13.32 31.19
C GLU A 260 -0.74 14.21 32.35
N PHE A 261 0.49 14.74 32.29
CA PHE A 261 1.03 15.66 33.29
C PHE A 261 0.36 17.03 33.20
N LEU A 262 0.27 17.59 32.00
CA LEU A 262 -0.36 18.91 31.77
C LEU A 262 -1.86 18.90 32.09
N ALA A 263 -2.55 17.78 31.87
CA ALA A 263 -3.96 17.66 32.24
C ALA A 263 -4.21 17.65 33.76
N LYS A 264 -3.17 17.44 34.58
CA LYS A 264 -3.24 17.40 36.05
C LYS A 264 -2.69 18.67 36.73
N ALA A 265 -2.03 19.55 35.98
CA ALA A 265 -1.45 20.80 36.45
C ALA A 265 -2.51 21.91 36.52
#